data_AF-A0A968TVP0-F1
#
_entry.id   AF-A0A968TVP0-F1
#
_cell.length_a   1.000
_cell.length_b   1.000
_cell.length_c   1.000
_cell.angle_alpha   90.00
_cell.angle_beta   90.00
_cell.angle_gamma   90.00
#
_symmetry.space_group_name_H-M   'P 1'
#
loop_
_entity.id
_entity.type
_entity.pdbx_description
1 polymer ?
#
loop_
_entity_poly.entity_id
_entity_poly.type
_entity_poly.pdbx_seq_one_letter_code
_entity_poly.pdbx_strand_id
1 'polypeptide(L)'
;IRSLDRAIAEKRFYPQSPPSAAGMTHIPRIVRPGSDARWLAEPEQPLAAGRQSCKSLAGTQQNGFQNHFYLETMAALAVPGENRSMTLYVTTQSLADNQYNAAGLLGVAAADVRVIVSRDGGAFGGRQTRSRFVSAAAALAAWVLQQPVRLVVDRNTNFVMFGERHPFRGDYHVAVAEDGRLAGLKVDFYSNAGNTYDVSFPVMDLCLLSADACYQVDTYEVTAEVCQTNQLSNTAFRTFGSVQSTNIVETALEHAAHALGKRPEEIREKNLYRLGSRTPTGYRITEQTLDVLLAYGFAKKDVRALRPLRGKYYPDDGAFKAAVDARTSAFGATESWITLQDFSTTAYDYTPYLQSLQYCNVRRLWQECKEWSGFERRAAAVDAFNSENRFKKRGISMMPLKYGIAYTDRAGCSTKAGLT
;
A
#
# COMPACT_ATOMS: atom_id res chain seq x y z
N ILE A 1 -28.24 8.66 3.08
CA ILE A 1 -26.75 8.62 3.10
C ILE A 1 -26.30 7.82 1.89
N ARG A 2 -25.39 8.33 1.05
CA ARG A 2 -24.84 7.56 -0.08
C ARG A 2 -23.88 6.49 0.48
N SER A 3 -24.16 5.21 0.21
CA SER A 3 -23.26 4.10 0.56
C SER A 3 -22.11 3.96 -0.44
N LEU A 4 -21.09 3.16 -0.09
CA LEU A 4 -19.97 2.84 -0.97
C LEU A 4 -20.46 2.18 -2.27
N ASP A 5 -21.27 1.11 -2.19
CA ASP A 5 -21.79 0.42 -3.38
C ASP A 5 -22.58 1.34 -4.31
N ARG A 6 -23.35 2.27 -3.73
CA ARG A 6 -24.08 3.26 -4.53
C ARG A 6 -23.13 4.25 -5.22
N ALA A 7 -22.06 4.68 -4.54
CA ALA A 7 -21.06 5.55 -5.16
C ALA A 7 -20.31 4.85 -6.30
N ILE A 8 -20.01 3.55 -6.15
CA ILE A 8 -19.41 2.73 -7.21
C ILE A 8 -20.35 2.61 -8.42
N ALA A 9 -21.63 2.24 -8.18
CA ALA A 9 -22.61 2.11 -9.25
C ALA A 9 -22.85 3.42 -10.02
N GLU A 10 -22.84 4.56 -9.32
CA GLU A 10 -22.99 5.90 -9.91
C GLU A 10 -21.66 6.47 -10.47
N LYS A 11 -20.54 5.73 -10.36
CA LYS A 11 -19.18 6.19 -10.72
C LYS A 11 -18.80 7.54 -10.11
N ARG A 12 -19.20 7.77 -8.86
CA ARG A 12 -18.92 9.00 -8.13
C ARG A 12 -17.58 8.89 -7.41
N PHE A 13 -16.53 9.21 -8.15
CA PHE A 13 -15.16 9.20 -7.66
C PHE A 13 -14.63 10.63 -7.52
N TYR A 14 -13.69 10.82 -6.62
CA TYR A 14 -13.00 12.09 -6.47
C TYR A 14 -12.12 12.37 -7.70
N PRO A 15 -12.24 13.54 -8.35
CA PRO A 15 -11.44 13.84 -9.52
C PRO A 15 -9.96 14.04 -9.16
N GLN A 16 -9.07 13.61 -10.06
CA GLN A 16 -7.64 13.88 -9.96
C GLN A 16 -7.34 15.33 -10.37
N SER A 17 -6.41 15.97 -9.66
CA SER A 17 -5.98 17.37 -9.87
C SER A 17 -7.14 18.35 -10.06
N PRO A 18 -8.07 18.48 -9.08
CA PRO A 18 -9.14 19.45 -9.18
C PRO A 18 -8.58 20.88 -9.22
N PRO A 19 -9.29 21.86 -9.83
CA PRO A 19 -8.81 23.25 -9.92
C PRO A 19 -8.44 23.88 -8.58
N SER A 20 -9.10 23.46 -7.49
CA SER A 20 -8.85 23.94 -6.13
C SER A 20 -7.60 23.35 -5.47
N ALA A 21 -7.02 22.29 -6.03
CA ALA A 21 -5.86 21.58 -5.50
C ALA A 21 -5.10 20.88 -6.64
N ALA A 22 -4.49 21.69 -7.52
CA ALA A 22 -3.66 21.20 -8.61
C ALA A 22 -2.53 20.30 -8.08
N GLY A 23 -2.30 19.15 -8.74
CA GLY A 23 -1.28 18.17 -8.35
C GLY A 23 -1.74 17.13 -7.33
N MET A 24 -2.97 17.21 -6.80
CA MET A 24 -3.51 16.15 -5.95
C MET A 24 -3.97 14.97 -6.83
N THR A 25 -3.16 13.91 -6.87
CA THR A 25 -3.36 12.73 -7.71
C THR A 25 -3.19 11.44 -6.91
N HIS A 26 -3.59 10.31 -7.49
CA HIS A 26 -3.34 8.97 -6.95
C HIS A 26 -2.97 8.02 -8.09
N ILE A 27 -2.30 6.92 -7.77
CA ILE A 27 -1.95 5.84 -8.69
C ILE A 27 -3.26 5.15 -9.12
N PRO A 28 -3.71 5.28 -10.37
CA PRO A 28 -5.00 4.72 -10.78
C PRO A 28 -4.92 3.21 -11.01
N ARG A 29 -3.74 2.72 -11.38
CA ARG A 29 -3.52 1.33 -11.79
C ARG A 29 -2.05 0.93 -11.68
N ILE A 30 -1.81 -0.33 -11.30
CA ILE A 30 -0.50 -0.99 -11.39
C ILE A 30 -0.67 -2.26 -12.23
N VAL A 31 0.14 -2.42 -13.28
CA VAL A 31 0.21 -3.64 -14.10
C VAL A 31 1.64 -4.15 -14.07
N ARG A 32 1.84 -5.43 -13.78
CA ARG A 32 3.18 -6.04 -13.87
C ARG A 32 3.59 -6.15 -15.35
N PRO A 33 4.78 -5.68 -15.74
CA PRO A 33 5.26 -5.89 -17.10
C PRO A 33 5.37 -7.38 -17.45
N GLY A 34 4.98 -7.72 -18.68
CA GLY A 34 4.89 -9.12 -19.14
C GLY A 34 3.59 -9.83 -18.77
N SER A 35 2.63 -9.16 -18.12
CA SER A 35 1.29 -9.72 -17.85
C SER A 35 0.56 -10.11 -19.15
N ASP A 36 -0.21 -11.20 -19.10
CA ASP A 36 -1.06 -11.62 -20.22
C ASP A 36 -2.24 -10.65 -20.41
N ALA A 37 -2.18 -9.84 -21.47
CA ALA A 37 -3.19 -8.83 -21.76
C ALA A 37 -4.59 -9.41 -22.08
N ARG A 38 -4.67 -10.65 -22.59
CA ARG A 38 -5.97 -11.28 -22.89
C ARG A 38 -6.66 -11.67 -21.60
N TRP A 39 -5.93 -12.30 -20.68
CA TRP A 39 -6.49 -12.65 -19.39
C TRP A 39 -6.85 -11.41 -18.56
N LEU A 40 -6.06 -10.33 -18.62
CA LEU A 40 -6.43 -9.08 -17.93
C LEU A 40 -7.72 -8.45 -18.47
N ALA A 41 -8.01 -8.61 -19.78
CA ALA A 41 -9.26 -8.16 -20.39
C ALA A 41 -10.44 -9.07 -20.02
N GLU A 42 -10.22 -10.38 -19.93
CA GLU A 42 -11.24 -11.39 -19.66
C GLU A 42 -10.76 -12.38 -18.56
N PRO A 43 -10.72 -11.95 -17.28
CA PRO A 43 -10.07 -12.69 -16.20
C PRO A 43 -10.82 -13.96 -15.76
N GLU A 44 -12.03 -14.17 -16.29
CA GLU A 44 -12.82 -15.40 -16.13
C GLU A 44 -12.29 -16.53 -17.03
N GLN A 45 -11.59 -16.21 -18.12
CA GLN A 45 -11.01 -17.22 -18.99
C GLN A 45 -9.86 -17.98 -18.28
N PRO A 46 -9.64 -19.27 -18.60
CA PRO A 46 -8.51 -20.01 -18.06
C PRO A 46 -7.17 -19.40 -18.49
N LEU A 47 -6.28 -19.15 -17.53
CA LEU A 47 -4.89 -18.78 -17.80
C LEU A 47 -4.02 -20.04 -17.90
N ALA A 48 -2.97 -20.01 -18.70
CA ALA A 48 -1.95 -21.04 -18.72
C ALA A 48 -0.71 -20.56 -17.96
N ALA A 49 -0.14 -21.45 -17.16
CA ALA A 49 1.07 -21.17 -16.41
C ALA A 49 2.11 -22.24 -16.78
N GLY A 50 2.96 -21.91 -17.77
CA GLY A 50 3.82 -22.90 -18.42
C GLY A 50 2.99 -23.86 -19.27
N ARG A 51 3.04 -25.17 -18.97
CA ARG A 51 2.25 -26.21 -19.67
C ARG A 51 0.93 -26.57 -18.95
N GLN A 52 0.64 -25.96 -17.81
CA GLN A 52 -0.51 -26.29 -16.98
C GLN A 52 -1.64 -25.28 -17.17
N SER A 53 -2.87 -25.78 -17.26
CA SER A 53 -4.08 -24.96 -17.20
C SER A 53 -4.34 -24.52 -15.76
N CYS A 54 -4.76 -23.27 -15.57
CA CYS A 54 -5.13 -22.73 -14.27
C CYS A 54 -6.64 -22.67 -14.10
N LYS A 55 -7.09 -22.86 -12.86
CA LYS A 55 -8.46 -22.51 -12.47
C LYS A 55 -8.53 -21.00 -12.26
N SER A 56 -9.48 -20.35 -12.93
CA SER A 56 -9.80 -18.93 -12.73
C SER A 56 -11.00 -18.82 -11.79
N LEU A 57 -10.86 -18.02 -10.74
CA LEU A 57 -11.89 -17.80 -9.71
C LEU A 57 -12.12 -16.31 -9.56
N ALA A 58 -13.35 -15.91 -9.27
CA ALA A 58 -13.73 -14.53 -9.01
C ALA A 58 -14.42 -14.43 -7.64
N GLY A 59 -14.37 -13.25 -7.02
CA GLY A 59 -15.09 -12.96 -5.79
C GLY A 59 -15.02 -11.50 -5.40
N THR A 60 -15.72 -11.15 -4.32
CA THR A 60 -15.72 -9.81 -3.75
C THR A 60 -15.44 -9.93 -2.25
N GLN A 61 -14.58 -9.05 -1.74
CA GLN A 61 -14.34 -8.91 -0.31
C GLN A 61 -14.53 -7.46 0.14
N GLN A 62 -15.16 -7.27 1.29
CA GLN A 62 -15.38 -5.95 1.90
C GLN A 62 -14.68 -5.84 3.25
N ASN A 63 -14.19 -4.63 3.54
CA ASN A 63 -13.69 -4.25 4.86
C ASN A 63 -14.57 -3.12 5.43
N GLY A 64 -15.02 -3.28 6.67
CA GLY A 64 -15.73 -2.24 7.41
C GLY A 64 -14.82 -1.08 7.84
N PHE A 65 -15.43 -0.07 8.45
CA PHE A 65 -14.70 1.04 9.06
C PHE A 65 -14.06 0.64 10.39
N GLN A 66 -13.15 1.49 10.88
CA GLN A 66 -12.54 1.36 12.20
C GLN A 66 -12.32 2.74 12.82
N ASN A 67 -12.81 2.94 14.04
CA ASN A 67 -12.53 4.14 14.84
C ASN A 67 -11.19 4.03 15.55
N HIS A 68 -10.40 5.11 15.60
CA HIS A 68 -9.05 5.08 16.20
C HIS A 68 -9.08 4.80 17.69
N PHE A 69 -10.12 5.29 18.38
CA PHE A 69 -10.32 5.12 19.81
C PHE A 69 -9.06 5.46 20.64
N TYR A 70 -8.32 6.51 20.26
CA TYR A 70 -7.32 7.09 21.15
C TYR A 70 -7.97 7.50 22.48
N LEU A 71 -7.34 7.21 23.61
CA LEU A 71 -7.99 7.34 24.93
C LEU A 71 -8.17 8.81 25.34
N GLU A 72 -7.20 9.66 25.03
CA GLU A 72 -7.37 11.11 25.08
C GLU A 72 -8.13 11.56 23.81
N THR A 73 -9.26 12.25 23.93
CA THR A 73 -9.98 12.78 22.75
C THR A 73 -9.24 13.97 22.11
N MET A 74 -9.71 14.45 20.96
CA MET A 74 -9.15 15.65 20.35
C MET A 74 -9.27 16.86 21.29
N ALA A 75 -8.16 17.56 21.50
CA ALA A 75 -8.10 18.73 22.36
C ALA A 75 -7.12 19.79 21.82
N ALA A 76 -7.45 21.05 22.08
CA ALA A 76 -6.56 22.17 21.85
C ALA A 76 -6.75 23.25 22.91
N LEU A 77 -5.67 23.92 23.28
CA LEU A 77 -5.66 25.17 24.04
C LEU A 77 -4.99 26.23 23.18
N ALA A 78 -5.71 27.30 22.87
CA ALA A 78 -5.20 28.46 22.17
C ALA A 78 -5.00 29.61 23.16
N VAL A 79 -3.82 30.23 23.12
CA VAL A 79 -3.42 31.34 23.98
C VAL A 79 -3.02 32.52 23.08
N PRO A 80 -3.83 33.59 23.02
CA PRO A 80 -3.47 34.77 22.25
C PRO A 80 -2.29 35.49 22.94
N GLY A 81 -1.35 36.00 22.15
CA GLY A 81 -0.20 36.76 22.61
C GLY A 81 -0.19 38.20 22.10
N GLU A 82 0.86 38.93 22.42
CA GLU A 82 1.09 40.28 21.90
C GLU A 82 1.34 40.26 20.39
N ASN A 83 1.22 41.42 19.74
CA ASN A 83 1.51 41.61 18.31
C ASN A 83 0.84 40.58 17.40
N ARG A 84 -0.43 40.25 17.67
CA ARG A 84 -1.22 39.34 16.85
C ARG A 84 -0.66 37.91 16.78
N SER A 85 0.10 37.51 17.79
CA SER A 85 0.64 36.14 17.90
C SER A 85 -0.33 35.16 18.56
N MET A 86 -0.11 33.87 18.32
CA MET A 86 -0.93 32.79 18.87
C MET A 86 -0.05 31.62 19.30
N THR A 87 -0.24 31.11 20.52
CA THR A 87 0.35 29.84 20.96
C THR A 87 -0.73 28.77 21.09
N LEU A 88 -0.55 27.64 20.41
CA LEU A 88 -1.44 26.50 20.44
C LEU A 88 -0.78 25.31 21.15
N TYR A 89 -1.46 24.75 22.14
CA TYR A 89 -1.15 23.45 22.71
C TYR A 89 -2.14 22.45 22.15
N VAL A 90 -1.69 21.51 21.33
CA VAL A 90 -2.60 20.66 20.54
C VAL A 90 -2.22 19.20 20.70
N THR A 91 -3.24 18.35 20.80
CA THR A 91 -3.08 16.90 20.63
C THR A 91 -2.96 16.58 19.13
N THR A 92 -1.74 16.43 18.60
CA THR A 92 -1.52 16.32 17.15
C THR A 92 -0.27 15.54 16.75
N GLN A 93 -0.35 14.84 15.61
CA GLN A 93 0.81 14.24 14.94
C GLN A 93 1.48 15.18 13.92
N SER A 94 0.85 16.30 13.59
CA SER A 94 1.36 17.27 12.61
C SER A 94 1.35 18.68 13.18
N LEU A 95 2.50 19.13 13.71
CA LEU A 95 2.65 20.48 14.24
C LEU A 95 2.55 21.52 13.13
N ALA A 96 3.23 21.27 12.01
CA ALA A 96 3.26 22.16 10.86
C ALA A 96 1.87 22.40 10.27
N ASP A 97 1.05 21.35 10.08
CA ASP A 97 -0.29 21.53 9.52
C ASP A 97 -1.18 22.37 10.44
N ASN A 98 -1.08 22.18 11.76
CA ASN A 98 -1.84 22.98 12.73
C ASN A 98 -1.36 24.44 12.74
N GLN A 99 -0.06 24.68 12.60
CA GLN A 99 0.53 26.02 12.53
C GLN A 99 0.05 26.76 11.28
N TYR A 100 0.23 26.17 10.10
CA TYR A 100 -0.17 26.78 8.83
C TYR A 100 -1.68 26.98 8.74
N ASN A 101 -2.47 26.03 9.26
CA ASN A 101 -3.92 26.16 9.25
C ASN A 101 -4.40 27.30 10.14
N ALA A 102 -3.85 27.43 11.36
CA ALA A 102 -4.17 28.54 12.23
C ALA A 102 -3.69 29.88 11.67
N ALA A 103 -2.47 29.95 11.14
CA ALA A 103 -1.93 31.19 10.54
C ALA A 103 -2.79 31.66 9.36
N GLY A 104 -3.16 30.74 8.46
CA GLY A 104 -4.03 31.03 7.32
C GLY A 104 -5.44 31.45 7.73
N LEU A 105 -6.01 30.81 8.76
CA LEU A 105 -7.32 31.18 9.30
C LEU A 105 -7.33 32.58 9.93
N LEU A 106 -6.28 32.92 10.69
CA LEU A 106 -6.18 34.18 11.42
C LEU A 106 -5.65 35.34 10.55
N GLY A 107 -5.13 35.04 9.36
CA GLY A 107 -4.54 36.02 8.46
C GLY A 107 -3.23 36.60 9.01
N VAL A 108 -2.38 35.77 9.60
CA VAL A 108 -1.07 36.14 10.16
C VAL A 108 0.05 35.29 9.55
N ALA A 109 1.32 35.65 9.78
CA ALA A 109 2.42 34.83 9.31
C ALA A 109 2.53 33.54 10.14
N ALA A 110 3.03 32.46 9.54
CA ALA A 110 3.27 31.21 10.27
C ALA A 110 4.24 31.41 11.45
N ALA A 111 5.17 32.36 11.34
CA ALA A 111 6.10 32.74 12.41
C ALA A 111 5.39 33.33 13.65
N ASP A 112 4.19 33.90 13.48
CA ASP A 112 3.38 34.47 14.57
C ASP A 112 2.56 33.39 15.29
N VAL A 113 2.56 32.16 14.78
CA VAL A 113 1.85 31.02 15.38
C VAL A 113 2.86 30.00 15.89
N ARG A 114 2.83 29.72 17.20
CA ARG A 114 3.63 28.67 17.83
C ARG A 114 2.75 27.48 18.18
N VAL A 115 3.12 26.28 17.75
CA VAL A 115 2.43 25.03 18.15
C VAL A 115 3.34 24.23 19.08
N ILE A 116 2.78 23.79 20.21
CA ILE A 116 3.47 23.02 21.24
C ILE A 116 2.72 21.71 21.45
N VAL A 117 3.46 20.59 21.45
CA VAL A 117 2.94 19.26 21.77
C VAL A 117 3.85 18.67 22.84
N SER A 118 3.29 18.33 24.01
CA SER A 118 4.06 17.66 25.06
C SER A 118 4.03 16.14 24.91
N ARG A 119 2.82 15.57 24.80
CA ARG A 119 2.56 14.15 24.60
C ARG A 119 1.17 13.96 24.01
N ASP A 120 0.95 12.84 23.33
CA ASP A 120 -0.37 12.42 22.83
C ASP A 120 -0.83 11.17 23.59
N GLY A 121 -2.06 11.18 24.11
CA GLY A 121 -2.73 10.02 24.71
C GLY A 121 -3.27 9.02 23.68
N GLY A 122 -2.46 8.72 22.66
CA GLY A 122 -2.81 7.90 21.49
C GLY A 122 -3.23 8.74 20.29
N ALA A 123 -2.92 8.28 19.07
CA ALA A 123 -3.24 9.01 17.85
C ALA A 123 -3.61 8.08 16.68
N PHE A 124 -2.74 7.11 16.37
CA PHE A 124 -2.98 6.04 15.40
C PHE A 124 -3.29 6.51 13.96
N GLY A 125 -2.88 7.72 13.58
CA GLY A 125 -3.17 8.35 12.29
C GLY A 125 -4.27 9.41 12.38
N GLY A 126 -5.25 9.23 13.28
CA GLY A 126 -6.42 10.10 13.38
C GLY A 126 -6.09 11.54 13.76
N ARG A 127 -4.91 11.81 14.34
CA ARG A 127 -4.45 13.17 14.68
C ARG A 127 -3.46 13.77 13.68
N GLN A 128 -3.28 13.15 12.51
CA GLN A 128 -2.41 13.68 11.45
C GLN A 128 -3.02 14.94 10.83
N THR A 129 -4.25 14.86 10.31
CA THR A 129 -4.91 15.97 9.61
C THR A 129 -6.15 16.48 10.33
N ARG A 130 -6.71 15.71 11.27
CA ARG A 130 -8.04 15.99 11.84
C ARG A 130 -8.00 16.84 13.10
N SER A 131 -6.85 16.86 13.79
CA SER A 131 -6.59 17.73 14.95
C SER A 131 -6.78 19.21 14.62
N ARG A 132 -6.51 19.62 13.37
CA ARG A 132 -6.66 21.02 12.91
C ARG A 132 -8.07 21.57 13.06
N PHE A 133 -9.12 20.74 12.97
CA PHE A 133 -10.49 21.22 13.14
C PHE A 133 -10.76 21.70 14.58
N VAL A 134 -10.11 21.08 15.57
CA VAL A 134 -10.23 21.48 16.98
C VAL A 134 -9.31 22.66 17.29
N SER A 135 -8.06 22.62 16.81
CA SER A 135 -7.11 23.71 17.05
C SER A 135 -7.50 25.02 16.34
N ALA A 136 -8.03 24.95 15.11
CA ALA A 136 -8.55 26.10 14.38
C ALA A 136 -9.74 26.76 15.08
N ALA A 137 -10.69 25.96 15.56
CA ALA A 137 -11.85 26.46 16.29
C ALA A 137 -11.43 27.15 17.60
N ALA A 138 -10.53 26.52 18.37
CA ALA A 138 -9.97 27.12 19.57
C ALA A 138 -9.19 28.43 19.26
N ALA A 139 -8.38 28.43 18.19
CA ALA A 139 -7.61 29.59 17.77
C ALA A 139 -8.50 30.77 17.39
N LEU A 140 -9.56 30.55 16.60
CA LEU A 140 -10.51 31.59 16.20
C LEU A 140 -11.28 32.13 17.40
N ALA A 141 -11.73 31.26 18.31
CA ALA A 141 -12.41 31.69 19.53
C ALA A 141 -11.49 32.55 20.42
N ALA A 142 -10.25 32.09 20.65
CA ALA A 142 -9.25 32.86 21.39
C ALA A 142 -8.91 34.20 20.73
N TRP A 143 -8.88 34.21 19.39
CA TRP A 143 -8.65 35.40 18.60
C TRP A 143 -9.75 36.45 18.74
N VAL A 144 -11.01 36.04 18.71
CA VAL A 144 -12.15 36.97 18.86
C VAL A 144 -12.29 37.45 20.29
N LEU A 145 -12.14 36.55 21.27
CA LEU A 145 -12.35 36.86 22.68
C LEU A 145 -11.14 37.55 23.34
N GLN A 146 -9.97 37.49 22.71
CA GLN A 146 -8.70 37.96 23.28
C GLN A 146 -8.42 37.30 24.65
N GLN A 147 -8.80 36.04 24.79
CA GLN A 147 -8.62 35.24 26.00
C GLN A 147 -8.15 33.82 25.64
N PRO A 148 -7.42 33.13 26.54
CA PRO A 148 -7.11 31.72 26.35
C PRO A 148 -8.39 30.88 26.23
N VAL A 149 -8.48 30.06 25.18
CA VAL A 149 -9.62 29.16 24.95
C VAL A 149 -9.15 27.71 24.87
N ARG A 150 -9.74 26.86 25.70
CA ARG A 150 -9.53 25.41 25.68
C ARG A 150 -10.77 24.73 25.11
N LEU A 151 -10.57 23.89 24.09
CA LEU A 151 -11.58 23.02 23.52
C LEU A 151 -11.15 21.56 23.71
N VAL A 152 -11.98 20.78 24.39
CA VAL A 152 -11.83 19.33 24.54
C VAL A 152 -13.12 18.69 24.07
N VAL A 153 -13.02 17.81 23.08
CA VAL A 153 -14.21 17.19 22.48
C VAL A 153 -14.60 15.96 23.29
N ASP A 154 -15.89 15.76 23.56
CA ASP A 154 -16.37 14.52 24.19
C ASP A 154 -16.25 13.33 23.23
N ARG A 155 -16.41 12.12 23.75
CA ARG A 155 -16.20 10.90 22.98
C ARG A 155 -17.19 10.73 21.82
N ASN A 156 -18.46 11.05 22.03
CA ASN A 156 -19.49 10.87 21.01
C ASN A 156 -19.28 11.84 19.85
N THR A 157 -19.01 13.10 20.19
CA THR A 157 -18.67 14.12 19.19
C THR A 157 -17.39 13.75 18.44
N ASN A 158 -16.39 13.18 19.12
CA ASN A 158 -15.17 12.75 18.48
C ASN A 158 -15.41 11.68 17.39
N PHE A 159 -16.29 10.70 17.65
CA PHE A 159 -16.60 9.65 16.66
C PHE A 159 -17.30 10.20 15.42
N VAL A 160 -18.22 11.15 15.58
CA VAL A 160 -19.01 11.63 14.44
C VAL A 160 -18.28 12.70 13.61
N MET A 161 -17.23 13.34 14.15
CA MET A 161 -16.55 14.45 13.49
C MET A 161 -15.23 14.10 12.79
N PHE A 162 -14.40 13.23 13.37
CA PHE A 162 -12.98 13.21 13.01
C PHE A 162 -12.54 12.14 12.02
N GLY A 163 -13.46 11.40 11.41
CA GLY A 163 -13.07 10.44 10.38
C GLY A 163 -12.63 9.10 10.98
N GLU A 164 -12.68 8.07 10.14
CA GLU A 164 -12.36 6.70 10.52
C GLU A 164 -11.35 6.10 9.51
N ARG A 165 -10.98 4.82 9.70
CA ARG A 165 -10.38 4.03 8.62
C ARG A 165 -11.39 3.89 7.49
N HIS A 166 -10.95 4.11 6.26
CA HIS A 166 -11.72 3.87 5.05
C HIS A 166 -12.27 2.44 4.97
N PRO A 167 -13.60 2.28 4.84
CA PRO A 167 -14.19 1.07 4.28
C PRO A 167 -13.71 0.83 2.85
N PHE A 168 -13.47 -0.44 2.52
CA PHE A 168 -13.00 -0.87 1.22
C PHE A 168 -13.91 -1.96 0.65
N ARG A 169 -13.99 -2.02 -0.68
CA ARG A 169 -14.45 -3.17 -1.45
C ARG A 169 -13.36 -3.54 -2.45
N GLY A 170 -13.07 -4.81 -2.59
CA GLY A 170 -12.20 -5.34 -3.64
C GLY A 170 -12.91 -6.43 -4.41
N ASP A 171 -13.06 -6.23 -5.71
CA ASP A 171 -13.53 -7.25 -6.64
C ASP A 171 -12.30 -7.92 -7.25
N TYR A 172 -12.11 -9.21 -6.97
CA TYR A 172 -10.87 -9.92 -7.30
C TYR A 172 -11.12 -11.07 -8.28
N HIS A 173 -10.09 -11.33 -9.09
CA HIS A 173 -9.93 -12.53 -9.91
C HIS A 173 -8.56 -13.15 -9.63
N VAL A 174 -8.52 -14.46 -9.43
CA VAL A 174 -7.29 -15.21 -9.20
C VAL A 174 -7.24 -16.42 -10.11
N ALA A 175 -6.10 -16.61 -10.79
CA ALA A 175 -5.82 -17.80 -11.57
C ALA A 175 -4.72 -18.62 -10.88
N VAL A 176 -5.03 -19.88 -10.56
CA VAL A 176 -4.14 -20.78 -9.80
C VAL A 176 -3.98 -22.12 -10.53
N ALA A 177 -2.75 -22.60 -10.64
CA ALA A 177 -2.44 -23.93 -11.18
C ALA A 177 -2.75 -25.03 -10.17
N GLU A 178 -2.95 -26.28 -10.62
CA GLU A 178 -3.24 -27.43 -9.74
C GLU A 178 -2.18 -27.65 -8.65
N ASP A 179 -0.93 -27.31 -8.96
CA ASP A 179 0.19 -27.44 -8.04
C ASP A 179 0.21 -26.35 -6.95
N GLY A 180 -0.68 -25.35 -7.03
CA GLY A 180 -0.83 -24.24 -6.12
C GLY A 180 -0.07 -22.97 -6.50
N ARG A 181 0.55 -22.89 -7.68
CA ARG A 181 1.21 -21.67 -8.14
C ARG A 181 0.19 -20.64 -8.63
N LEU A 182 0.36 -19.38 -8.22
CA LEU A 182 -0.43 -18.24 -8.70
C LEU A 182 0.08 -17.81 -10.08
N ALA A 183 -0.82 -17.80 -11.06
CA ALA A 183 -0.53 -17.40 -12.43
C ALA A 183 -1.08 -16.00 -12.74
N GLY A 184 -2.25 -15.69 -12.19
CA GLY A 184 -2.98 -14.45 -12.44
C GLY A 184 -3.57 -13.87 -11.16
N LEU A 185 -3.47 -12.57 -10.97
CA LEU A 185 -4.19 -11.83 -9.93
C LEU A 185 -4.64 -10.48 -10.50
N LYS A 186 -5.95 -10.25 -10.49
CA LYS A 186 -6.55 -8.96 -10.84
C LYS A 186 -7.44 -8.49 -9.70
N VAL A 187 -7.30 -7.24 -9.25
CA VAL A 187 -8.17 -6.68 -8.21
C VAL A 187 -8.57 -5.24 -8.50
N ASP A 188 -9.86 -4.96 -8.46
CA ASP A 188 -10.41 -3.61 -8.55
C ASP A 188 -10.78 -3.12 -7.13
N PHE A 189 -10.02 -2.13 -6.62
CA PHE A 189 -10.21 -1.58 -5.29
C PHE A 189 -11.04 -0.31 -5.30
N TYR A 190 -12.00 -0.25 -4.37
CA TYR A 190 -12.85 0.91 -4.14
C TYR A 190 -12.79 1.31 -2.66
N SER A 191 -12.42 2.56 -2.38
CA SER A 191 -12.41 3.09 -1.00
C SER A 191 -13.51 4.12 -0.81
N ASN A 192 -14.08 4.16 0.39
CA ASN A 192 -15.00 5.24 0.78
C ASN A 192 -14.22 6.38 1.45
N ALA A 193 -14.05 7.50 0.74
CA ALA A 193 -13.33 8.67 1.26
C ALA A 193 -14.18 9.58 2.15
N GLY A 194 -15.51 9.49 2.06
CA GLY A 194 -16.41 10.43 2.72
C GLY A 194 -16.66 11.69 1.89
N ASN A 195 -16.86 12.81 2.59
CA ASN A 195 -17.25 14.09 2.01
C ASN A 195 -16.08 15.04 1.66
N THR A 196 -14.84 14.72 2.03
CA THR A 196 -13.64 15.43 1.55
C THR A 196 -12.52 14.45 1.17
N TYR A 197 -11.53 14.92 0.41
CA TYR A 197 -10.35 14.11 0.02
C TYR A 197 -9.55 13.63 1.24
N ASP A 198 -9.25 14.54 2.17
CA ASP A 198 -8.30 14.33 3.27
C ASP A 198 -7.02 13.62 2.76
N VAL A 199 -6.65 12.46 3.33
CA VAL A 199 -5.53 11.64 2.86
C VAL A 199 -5.98 10.38 2.09
N SER A 200 -7.17 10.40 1.47
CA SER A 200 -7.74 9.21 0.83
C SER A 200 -6.95 8.72 -0.39
N PHE A 201 -6.34 9.66 -1.15
CA PHE A 201 -5.49 9.33 -2.29
C PHE A 201 -4.21 8.57 -1.87
N PRO A 202 -3.37 9.08 -0.96
CA PRO A 202 -2.19 8.33 -0.53
C PRO A 202 -2.54 7.03 0.23
N VAL A 203 -3.69 6.95 0.92
CA VAL A 203 -4.18 5.67 1.48
C VAL A 203 -4.42 4.64 0.38
N MET A 204 -4.98 5.07 -0.75
CA MET A 204 -5.24 4.21 -1.89
C MET A 204 -3.96 3.82 -2.62
N ASP A 205 -2.99 4.74 -2.75
CA ASP A 205 -1.67 4.43 -3.31
C ASP A 205 -0.98 3.30 -2.53
N LEU A 206 -0.94 3.41 -1.19
CA LEU A 206 -0.35 2.36 -0.37
C LEU A 206 -1.14 1.04 -0.46
N CYS A 207 -2.46 1.10 -0.65
CA CYS A 207 -3.27 -0.10 -0.91
C CYS A 207 -2.77 -0.83 -2.17
N LEU A 208 -2.60 -0.13 -3.30
CA LEU A 208 -2.12 -0.73 -4.55
C LEU A 208 -0.68 -1.23 -4.44
N LEU A 209 0.20 -0.45 -3.80
CA LEU A 209 1.60 -0.82 -3.58
C LEU A 209 1.77 -2.03 -2.64
N SER A 210 0.74 -2.35 -1.85
CA SER A 210 0.74 -3.49 -0.92
C SER A 210 -0.09 -4.69 -1.43
N ALA A 211 -0.77 -4.56 -2.58
CA ALA A 211 -1.74 -5.55 -3.06
C ALA A 211 -1.12 -6.84 -3.61
N ASP A 212 0.18 -6.85 -3.88
CA ASP A 212 0.91 -8.08 -4.15
C ASP A 212 1.26 -8.85 -2.86
N ALA A 213 1.03 -8.24 -1.69
CA ALA A 213 1.37 -8.77 -0.39
C ALA A 213 2.79 -9.35 -0.38
N CYS A 214 2.93 -10.65 -0.20
CA CYS A 214 4.21 -11.35 -0.21
C CYS A 214 4.40 -12.25 -1.43
N TYR A 215 3.57 -12.13 -2.47
CA TYR A 215 3.44 -13.15 -3.49
C TYR A 215 3.97 -12.72 -4.85
N GLN A 216 4.77 -13.58 -5.46
CA GLN A 216 5.17 -13.45 -6.86
C GLN A 216 4.03 -14.00 -7.75
N VAL A 217 3.42 -13.12 -8.54
CA VAL A 217 2.35 -13.46 -9.49
C VAL A 217 2.74 -12.96 -10.88
N ASP A 218 2.69 -13.85 -11.88
CA ASP A 218 3.18 -13.58 -13.24
C ASP A 218 2.32 -12.55 -13.99
N THR A 219 1.01 -12.79 -14.06
CA THR A 219 0.03 -11.87 -14.65
C THR A 219 -0.66 -11.11 -13.53
N TYR A 220 -0.47 -9.79 -13.47
CA TYR A 220 -0.94 -9.00 -12.33
C TYR A 220 -1.45 -7.62 -12.77
N GLU A 221 -2.64 -7.26 -12.29
CA GLU A 221 -3.21 -5.92 -12.41
C GLU A 221 -3.98 -5.54 -11.16
N VAL A 222 -3.80 -4.32 -10.67
CA VAL A 222 -4.71 -3.76 -9.66
C VAL A 222 -5.11 -2.35 -10.04
N THR A 223 -6.37 -2.01 -9.80
CA THR A 223 -6.94 -0.68 -10.06
C THR A 223 -7.48 -0.06 -8.79
N ALA A 224 -7.58 1.27 -8.76
CA ALA A 224 -7.99 2.03 -7.59
C ALA A 224 -8.96 3.16 -7.92
N GLU A 225 -10.10 3.16 -7.25
CA GLU A 225 -11.06 4.26 -7.27
C GLU A 225 -11.41 4.75 -5.87
N VAL A 226 -11.37 6.08 -5.69
CA VAL A 226 -11.62 6.74 -4.41
C VAL A 226 -13.01 7.38 -4.44
N CYS A 227 -13.97 6.75 -3.76
CA CYS A 227 -15.39 7.07 -3.88
C CYS A 227 -15.80 8.25 -2.99
N GLN A 228 -16.57 9.18 -3.57
CA GLN A 228 -17.17 10.31 -2.87
C GLN A 228 -18.54 9.94 -2.30
N THR A 229 -18.68 10.05 -0.97
CA THR A 229 -19.94 9.81 -0.28
C THR A 229 -20.37 11.03 0.54
N ASN A 230 -21.58 11.00 1.10
CA ASN A 230 -22.05 12.02 2.04
C ASN A 230 -21.83 11.60 3.50
N GLN A 231 -20.78 10.81 3.74
CA GLN A 231 -20.36 10.38 5.07
C GLN A 231 -19.19 11.24 5.57
N LEU A 232 -18.84 11.07 6.84
CA LEU A 232 -17.64 11.66 7.44
C LEU A 232 -16.41 11.38 6.58
N SER A 233 -15.54 12.39 6.42
CA SER A 233 -14.29 12.22 5.68
C SER A 233 -13.36 11.29 6.45
N ASN A 234 -13.06 10.15 5.84
CA ASN A 234 -12.12 9.17 6.39
C ASN A 234 -10.69 9.67 6.26
N THR A 235 -9.80 9.14 7.08
CA THR A 235 -8.45 9.68 7.25
C THR A 235 -7.43 8.58 7.49
N ALA A 236 -6.19 8.98 7.79
CA ALA A 236 -5.10 8.11 8.16
C ALA A 236 -5.50 7.22 9.35
N PHE A 237 -5.29 5.91 9.21
CA PHE A 237 -5.29 4.97 10.32
C PHE A 237 -4.02 4.14 10.20
N ARG A 238 -3.40 3.72 11.31
CA ARG A 238 -2.29 2.75 11.34
C ARG A 238 -2.48 1.63 10.30
N THR A 239 -1.45 1.37 9.49
CA THR A 239 -1.41 0.53 8.25
C THR A 239 -1.85 1.20 6.96
N PHE A 240 -2.61 2.29 7.03
CA PHE A 240 -2.79 3.27 5.96
C PHE A 240 -3.20 2.66 4.60
N GLY A 241 -4.21 1.79 4.58
CA GLY A 241 -4.71 1.12 3.36
C GLY A 241 -4.16 -0.29 3.16
N SER A 242 -2.97 -0.60 3.71
CA SER A 242 -2.33 -1.90 3.47
C SER A 242 -3.13 -3.07 4.03
N VAL A 243 -3.76 -2.93 5.20
CA VAL A 243 -4.53 -4.03 5.81
C VAL A 243 -5.79 -4.35 5.02
N GLN A 244 -6.43 -3.34 4.42
CA GLN A 244 -7.58 -3.55 3.54
C GLN A 244 -7.16 -4.36 2.31
N SER A 245 -6.06 -3.94 1.68
CA SER A 245 -5.42 -4.65 0.57
C SER A 245 -5.09 -6.11 0.90
N THR A 246 -4.36 -6.33 2.00
CA THR A 246 -3.98 -7.67 2.47
C THR A 246 -5.19 -8.54 2.73
N ASN A 247 -6.24 -8.03 3.41
CA ASN A 247 -7.44 -8.83 3.68
C ASN A 247 -8.13 -9.30 2.39
N ILE A 248 -8.23 -8.42 1.38
CA ILE A 248 -8.86 -8.74 0.09
C ILE A 248 -8.04 -9.79 -0.66
N VAL A 249 -6.73 -9.60 -0.76
CA VAL A 249 -5.82 -10.50 -1.48
C VAL A 249 -5.70 -11.84 -0.78
N GLU A 250 -5.58 -11.87 0.55
CA GLU A 250 -5.56 -13.11 1.33
C GLU A 250 -6.88 -13.89 1.19
N THR A 251 -8.03 -13.19 1.09
CA THR A 251 -9.32 -13.84 0.81
C THR A 251 -9.31 -14.51 -0.57
N ALA A 252 -8.71 -13.88 -1.57
CA ALA A 252 -8.56 -14.48 -2.90
C ALA A 252 -7.69 -15.75 -2.86
N LEU A 253 -6.59 -15.73 -2.09
CA LEU A 253 -5.71 -16.89 -1.93
C LEU A 253 -6.38 -18.03 -1.14
N GLU A 254 -7.14 -17.71 -0.09
CA GLU A 254 -7.96 -18.68 0.65
C GLU A 254 -9.02 -19.32 -0.26
N HIS A 255 -9.68 -18.52 -1.11
CA HIS A 255 -10.63 -19.03 -2.10
C HIS A 255 -9.95 -19.97 -3.11
N ALA A 256 -8.76 -19.61 -3.59
CA ALA A 256 -7.95 -20.45 -4.46
C ALA A 256 -7.54 -21.78 -3.81
N ALA A 257 -7.08 -21.72 -2.55
CA ALA A 257 -6.71 -22.92 -1.79
C ALA A 257 -7.90 -23.86 -1.59
N HIS A 258 -9.06 -23.32 -1.22
CA HIS A 258 -10.29 -24.07 -1.04
C HIS A 258 -10.73 -24.77 -2.33
N ALA A 259 -10.69 -24.07 -3.47
CA ALA A 259 -11.05 -24.62 -4.79
C ALA A 259 -10.08 -25.73 -5.28
N LEU A 260 -8.88 -25.82 -4.71
CA LEU A 260 -7.91 -26.89 -4.95
C LEU A 260 -7.93 -27.99 -3.89
N GLY A 261 -8.73 -27.84 -2.82
CA GLY A 261 -8.70 -28.77 -1.68
C GLY A 261 -7.35 -28.80 -0.95
N LYS A 262 -6.60 -27.69 -1.02
CA LYS A 262 -5.28 -27.53 -0.39
C LYS A 262 -5.38 -26.62 0.82
N ARG A 263 -4.39 -26.71 1.71
CA ARG A 263 -4.28 -25.72 2.77
C ARG A 263 -3.84 -24.38 2.21
N PRO A 264 -4.39 -23.26 2.72
CA PRO A 264 -3.97 -21.92 2.34
C PRO A 264 -2.46 -21.70 2.50
N GLU A 265 -1.86 -22.25 3.56
CA GLU A 265 -0.42 -22.13 3.82
C GLU A 265 0.43 -22.74 2.70
N GLU A 266 -0.01 -23.81 2.06
CA GLU A 266 0.72 -24.42 0.93
C GLU A 266 0.76 -23.48 -0.28
N ILE A 267 -0.36 -22.81 -0.57
CA ILE A 267 -0.44 -21.82 -1.65
C ILE A 267 0.44 -20.61 -1.30
N ARG A 268 0.34 -20.10 -0.07
CA ARG A 268 1.14 -18.96 0.39
C ARG A 268 2.63 -19.25 0.26
N GLU A 269 3.10 -20.33 0.90
CA GLU A 269 4.51 -20.72 0.96
C GLU A 269 5.13 -20.89 -0.43
N LYS A 270 4.38 -21.49 -1.36
CA LYS A 270 4.84 -21.73 -2.73
C LYS A 270 5.07 -20.42 -3.49
N ASN A 271 4.22 -19.43 -3.28
CA ASN A 271 4.21 -18.17 -4.02
C ASN A 271 4.96 -17.03 -3.31
N LEU A 272 5.50 -17.24 -2.11
CA LEU A 272 6.30 -16.23 -1.42
C LEU A 272 7.43 -15.70 -2.30
N TYR A 273 7.63 -14.38 -2.30
CA TYR A 273 8.78 -13.74 -2.89
C TYR A 273 10.09 -14.39 -2.44
N ARG A 274 11.07 -14.34 -3.32
CA ARG A 274 12.40 -14.91 -3.16
C ARG A 274 13.42 -13.79 -3.11
N LEU A 275 14.28 -13.85 -2.10
CA LEU A 275 15.64 -13.39 -2.28
C LEU A 275 16.28 -14.41 -3.23
N GLY A 276 16.71 -13.97 -4.42
CA GLY A 276 17.47 -14.83 -5.31
C GLY A 276 18.86 -15.07 -4.72
N SER A 277 19.76 -15.65 -5.50
CA SER A 277 21.13 -15.87 -5.05
C SER A 277 22.04 -14.74 -5.50
N ARG A 278 22.87 -14.21 -4.57
CA ARG A 278 24.04 -13.40 -4.90
C ARG A 278 25.30 -14.25 -5.17
N THR A 279 25.22 -15.58 -5.02
CA THR A 279 26.30 -16.55 -5.36
C THR A 279 26.25 -16.91 -6.86
N PRO A 280 27.22 -17.64 -7.47
CA PRO A 280 27.66 -17.48 -8.88
C PRO A 280 26.71 -18.10 -9.93
N THR A 281 25.39 -17.93 -9.76
CA THR A 281 24.37 -18.27 -10.77
C THR A 281 24.26 -17.21 -11.86
N GLY A 282 25.24 -16.31 -11.95
CA GLY A 282 25.38 -15.37 -13.03
C GLY A 282 24.29 -14.31 -13.17
N TYR A 283 24.50 -13.40 -14.12
CA TYR A 283 23.60 -12.29 -14.43
C TYR A 283 22.84 -12.59 -15.73
N ARG A 284 21.57 -12.16 -15.80
CA ARG A 284 20.73 -12.25 -17.01
C ARG A 284 19.86 -11.01 -17.13
N ILE A 285 19.84 -10.45 -18.34
CA ILE A 285 18.86 -9.44 -18.73
C ILE A 285 17.61 -10.17 -19.24
N THR A 286 16.47 -9.92 -18.60
CA THR A 286 15.16 -10.39 -19.07
C THR A 286 14.37 -9.24 -19.69
N GLU A 287 13.21 -9.53 -20.28
CA GLU A 287 12.28 -8.46 -20.68
C GLU A 287 11.91 -7.59 -19.48
N GLN A 288 11.68 -8.19 -18.31
CA GLN A 288 11.42 -7.44 -17.09
C GLN A 288 12.57 -6.49 -16.75
N THR A 289 13.84 -6.90 -16.87
CA THR A 289 15.00 -5.99 -16.71
C THR A 289 14.91 -4.77 -17.64
N LEU A 290 14.59 -4.98 -18.92
CA LEU A 290 14.50 -3.91 -19.90
C LEU A 290 13.33 -2.96 -19.61
N ASP A 291 12.19 -3.51 -19.21
CA ASP A 291 11.01 -2.74 -18.82
C ASP A 291 11.29 -1.92 -17.56
N VAL A 292 12.03 -2.48 -16.59
CA VAL A 292 12.46 -1.73 -15.40
C VAL A 292 13.31 -0.54 -15.78
N LEU A 293 14.29 -0.71 -16.68
CA LEU A 293 15.14 0.41 -17.10
C LEU A 293 14.34 1.53 -17.78
N LEU A 294 13.36 1.18 -18.62
CA LEU A 294 12.47 2.18 -19.21
C LEU A 294 11.63 2.88 -18.16
N ALA A 295 11.09 2.13 -17.19
CA ALA A 295 10.31 2.68 -16.08
C ALA A 295 11.14 3.60 -15.18
N TYR A 296 12.44 3.33 -15.02
CA TYR A 296 13.38 4.17 -14.26
C TYR A 296 13.95 5.35 -15.07
N GLY A 297 13.43 5.61 -16.28
CA GLY A 297 13.78 6.79 -17.08
C GLY A 297 15.05 6.65 -17.93
N PHE A 298 15.61 5.44 -18.08
CA PHE A 298 16.75 5.23 -18.97
C PHE A 298 16.35 5.48 -20.44
N ALA A 299 17.22 6.14 -21.20
CA ALA A 299 16.92 6.49 -22.57
C ALA A 299 16.66 5.24 -23.43
N LYS A 300 15.62 5.28 -24.26
CA LYS A 300 15.21 4.15 -25.12
C LYS A 300 16.35 3.59 -25.97
N LYS A 301 17.29 4.43 -26.41
CA LYS A 301 18.48 4.02 -27.19
C LYS A 301 19.37 3.07 -26.39
N ASP A 302 19.56 3.34 -25.10
CA ASP A 302 20.44 2.58 -24.21
C ASP A 302 19.79 1.26 -23.80
N VAL A 303 18.48 1.27 -23.50
CA VAL A 303 17.72 0.03 -23.27
C VAL A 303 17.67 -0.83 -24.54
N ARG A 304 17.48 -0.23 -25.72
CA ARG A 304 17.50 -0.97 -27.00
C ARG A 304 18.86 -1.60 -27.25
N ALA A 305 19.95 -0.92 -26.89
CA ALA A 305 21.30 -1.46 -27.00
C ALA A 305 21.48 -2.72 -26.14
N LEU A 306 20.76 -2.88 -25.02
CA LEU A 306 20.82 -4.07 -24.18
C LEU A 306 20.01 -5.28 -24.70
N ARG A 307 19.08 -5.11 -25.64
CA ARG A 307 18.25 -6.21 -26.18
C ARG A 307 19.04 -7.45 -26.67
N PRO A 308 20.22 -7.34 -27.31
CA PRO A 308 21.03 -8.49 -27.71
C PRO A 308 21.65 -9.29 -26.55
N LEU A 309 21.59 -8.77 -25.33
CA LEU A 309 22.00 -9.44 -24.09
C LEU A 309 20.87 -10.25 -23.47
N ARG A 310 19.63 -10.07 -23.94
CA ARG A 310 18.44 -10.72 -23.40
C ARG A 310 18.60 -12.25 -23.39
N GLY A 311 18.36 -12.86 -22.23
CA GLY A 311 18.42 -14.31 -22.04
C GLY A 311 19.82 -14.91 -21.98
N LYS A 312 20.88 -14.13 -22.26
CA LYS A 312 22.28 -14.60 -22.12
C LYS A 312 22.67 -14.72 -20.66
N TYR A 313 23.51 -15.70 -20.37
CA TYR A 313 24.04 -15.99 -19.04
C TYR A 313 25.45 -15.43 -18.92
N TYR A 314 25.73 -14.74 -17.82
CA TYR A 314 27.04 -14.18 -17.50
C TYR A 314 27.52 -14.74 -16.17
N PRO A 315 28.61 -15.53 -16.11
CA PRO A 315 28.99 -16.30 -14.92
C PRO A 315 29.40 -15.44 -13.72
N ASP A 316 29.93 -14.24 -13.98
CA ASP A 316 30.44 -13.33 -12.97
C ASP A 316 30.17 -11.86 -13.34
N ASP A 317 30.47 -10.97 -12.39
CA ASP A 317 30.19 -9.54 -12.50
C ASP A 317 31.04 -8.85 -13.57
N GLY A 318 32.32 -9.22 -13.69
CA GLY A 318 33.22 -8.66 -14.69
C GLY A 318 32.72 -8.95 -16.10
N ALA A 319 32.31 -10.20 -16.35
CA ALA A 319 31.75 -10.63 -17.63
C ALA A 319 30.43 -9.91 -17.97
N PHE A 320 29.55 -9.70 -16.96
CA PHE A 320 28.30 -8.98 -17.17
C PHE A 320 28.53 -7.49 -17.44
N LYS A 321 29.34 -6.83 -16.61
CA LYS A 321 29.67 -5.41 -16.75
C LYS A 321 30.35 -5.11 -18.08
N ALA A 322 31.34 -5.93 -18.49
CA ALA A 322 31.99 -5.76 -19.79
C ALA A 322 30.99 -5.90 -20.96
N ALA A 323 30.03 -6.82 -20.88
CA ALA A 323 29.03 -7.03 -21.92
C ALA A 323 28.03 -5.86 -22.04
N VAL A 324 27.75 -5.19 -20.92
CA VAL A 324 26.88 -4.01 -20.81
C VAL A 324 27.60 -2.76 -21.30
N ASP A 325 28.80 -2.50 -20.76
CA ASP A 325 29.61 -1.33 -21.08
C ASP A 325 30.02 -1.31 -22.56
N ALA A 326 30.21 -2.49 -23.18
CA ALA A 326 30.44 -2.62 -24.62
C ALA A 326 29.26 -2.15 -25.50
N ARG A 327 28.08 -1.91 -24.92
CA ARG A 327 26.86 -1.53 -25.65
C ARG A 327 26.31 -0.18 -25.26
N THR A 328 26.52 0.25 -24.02
CA THR A 328 26.06 1.55 -23.55
C THR A 328 26.92 2.04 -22.38
N SER A 329 27.21 3.34 -22.36
CA SER A 329 27.86 4.01 -21.25
C SER A 329 26.88 4.51 -20.19
N ALA A 330 25.57 4.25 -20.36
CA ALA A 330 24.52 4.76 -19.47
C ALA A 330 24.66 4.31 -18.01
N PHE A 331 25.43 3.26 -17.75
CA PHE A 331 25.67 2.68 -16.43
C PHE A 331 27.10 2.92 -15.91
N GLY A 332 27.90 3.73 -16.62
CA GLY A 332 29.34 3.82 -16.41
C GLY A 332 29.89 5.08 -15.71
N ALA A 333 29.06 6.07 -15.37
CA ALA A 333 29.61 7.40 -15.01
C ALA A 333 28.82 8.26 -14.01
N THR A 334 28.05 7.69 -13.08
CA THR A 334 27.42 8.51 -12.03
C THR A 334 27.58 7.88 -10.65
N GLU A 335 27.76 8.72 -9.63
CA GLU A 335 27.63 8.39 -8.20
C GLU A 335 26.19 7.98 -7.82
N SER A 336 25.52 7.22 -8.69
CA SER A 336 24.20 6.68 -8.47
C SER A 336 24.34 5.30 -7.84
N TRP A 337 23.65 5.11 -6.72
CA TRP A 337 23.60 3.89 -5.92
C TRP A 337 22.84 2.74 -6.61
N ILE A 338 22.64 2.81 -7.93
CA ILE A 338 21.82 1.87 -8.72
C ILE A 338 22.64 1.46 -9.94
N THR A 339 23.07 0.20 -9.95
CA THR A 339 23.80 -0.42 -11.05
C THR A 339 22.85 -1.25 -11.92
N LEU A 340 23.18 -1.52 -13.19
CA LEU A 340 22.37 -2.45 -14.01
C LEU A 340 22.30 -3.86 -13.38
N GLN A 341 23.28 -4.21 -12.54
CA GLN A 341 23.29 -5.44 -11.74
C GLN A 341 22.09 -5.49 -10.80
N ASP A 342 21.63 -4.35 -10.29
CA ASP A 342 20.45 -4.25 -9.45
C ASP A 342 19.13 -4.54 -10.19
N PHE A 343 19.18 -4.65 -11.52
CA PHE A 343 18.05 -4.96 -12.39
C PHE A 343 18.17 -6.35 -13.06
N SER A 344 19.25 -7.10 -12.80
CA SER A 344 19.41 -8.48 -13.28
C SER A 344 18.51 -9.43 -12.47
N THR A 345 17.53 -10.04 -13.15
CA THR A 345 16.45 -10.86 -12.54
C THR A 345 16.84 -12.20 -11.91
N THR A 346 18.13 -12.52 -11.79
CA THR A 346 18.61 -13.75 -11.13
C THR A 346 18.89 -13.57 -9.64
N ALA A 347 19.05 -12.33 -9.17
CA ALA A 347 19.49 -12.05 -7.81
C ALA A 347 18.34 -11.87 -6.79
N TYR A 348 17.14 -11.49 -7.23
CA TYR A 348 15.94 -11.30 -6.39
C TYR A 348 14.69 -11.00 -7.22
N ASP A 349 13.52 -11.19 -6.61
CA ASP A 349 12.23 -10.83 -7.20
C ASP A 349 11.98 -9.31 -7.15
N TYR A 350 11.04 -8.86 -7.99
CA TYR A 350 10.57 -7.47 -8.06
C TYR A 350 9.07 -7.41 -7.81
N THR A 351 8.63 -6.32 -7.20
CA THR A 351 7.21 -6.00 -7.08
C THR A 351 6.58 -5.78 -8.47
N PRO A 352 5.24 -5.75 -8.59
CA PRO A 352 4.57 -5.44 -9.86
C PRO A 352 4.94 -4.08 -10.44
N TYR A 353 5.30 -3.12 -9.59
CA TYR A 353 5.77 -1.79 -9.93
C TYR A 353 7.31 -1.71 -9.98
N LEU A 354 7.98 -2.85 -10.17
CA LEU A 354 9.39 -2.99 -10.51
C LEU A 354 10.38 -2.52 -9.44
N GLN A 355 9.95 -2.45 -8.17
CA GLN A 355 10.86 -2.25 -7.06
C GLN A 355 11.55 -3.56 -6.69
N SER A 356 12.88 -3.53 -6.59
CA SER A 356 13.69 -4.68 -6.19
C SER A 356 13.50 -5.04 -4.71
N LEU A 357 13.39 -6.36 -4.42
CA LEU A 357 13.28 -6.87 -3.05
C LEU A 357 14.63 -7.38 -2.53
N GLN A 358 15.63 -6.49 -2.48
CA GLN A 358 17.03 -6.82 -2.14
C GLN A 358 17.25 -7.38 -0.72
N TYR A 359 16.30 -7.14 0.19
CA TYR A 359 16.36 -7.56 1.59
C TYR A 359 15.19 -8.47 1.98
N CYS A 360 14.65 -9.23 1.02
CA CYS A 360 13.50 -10.11 1.24
C CYS A 360 13.83 -11.28 2.17
N ASN A 361 13.39 -11.23 3.42
CA ASN A 361 13.56 -12.31 4.41
C ASN A 361 12.28 -13.10 4.67
N VAL A 362 11.22 -12.90 3.88
CA VAL A 362 9.87 -13.45 4.15
C VAL A 362 9.85 -14.98 4.24
N ARG A 363 10.61 -15.68 3.39
CA ARG A 363 10.69 -17.15 3.44
C ARG A 363 11.39 -17.66 4.69
N ARG A 364 12.43 -16.97 5.15
CA ARG A 364 13.12 -17.31 6.40
C ARG A 364 12.18 -17.11 7.59
N LEU A 365 11.55 -15.93 7.67
CA LEU A 365 10.59 -15.60 8.73
C LEU A 365 9.38 -16.54 8.73
N TRP A 366 8.92 -16.98 7.55
CA TRP A 366 7.86 -17.98 7.41
C TRP A 366 8.26 -19.30 8.07
N GLN A 367 9.45 -19.84 7.77
CA GLN A 367 9.92 -21.09 8.37
C GLN A 367 10.14 -20.95 9.88
N GLU A 368 10.81 -19.86 10.32
CA GLU A 368 11.02 -19.59 11.75
C GLU A 368 9.67 -19.52 12.51
N CYS A 369 8.66 -18.83 11.96
CA CYS A 369 7.33 -18.76 12.55
C CYS A 369 6.64 -20.13 12.58
N LYS A 370 6.75 -20.91 11.49
CA LYS A 370 6.19 -22.25 11.36
C LYS A 370 6.75 -23.20 12.42
N GLU A 371 8.07 -23.15 12.63
CA GLU A 371 8.79 -23.93 13.64
C GLU A 371 8.45 -23.49 15.06
N TRP A 372 8.59 -22.20 15.37
CA TRP A 372 8.39 -21.65 16.72
C TRP A 372 6.96 -21.82 17.21
N SER A 373 5.98 -21.67 16.32
CA SER A 373 4.57 -21.89 16.66
C SER A 373 4.19 -23.37 16.76
N GLY A 374 5.06 -24.28 16.30
CA GLY A 374 4.76 -25.71 16.15
C GLY A 374 3.57 -25.92 15.20
N PHE A 375 3.53 -25.17 14.10
CA PHE A 375 2.35 -25.02 13.26
C PHE A 375 1.79 -26.36 12.78
N GLU A 376 2.64 -27.22 12.21
CA GLU A 376 2.21 -28.51 11.64
C GLU A 376 1.58 -29.41 12.70
N ARG A 377 2.23 -29.55 13.86
CA ARG A 377 1.69 -30.31 15.00
C ARG A 377 0.35 -29.75 15.47
N ARG A 378 0.23 -28.43 15.59
CA ARG A 378 -1.02 -27.79 16.05
C ARG A 378 -2.12 -27.90 15.03
N ALA A 379 -1.80 -27.86 13.75
CA ALA A 379 -2.80 -27.98 12.71
C ALA A 379 -3.34 -29.41 12.59
N ALA A 380 -2.48 -30.43 12.69
CA ALA A 380 -2.94 -31.82 12.81
C ALA A 380 -3.85 -32.00 14.05
N ALA A 381 -3.54 -31.35 15.17
CA ALA A 381 -4.39 -31.37 16.36
C ALA A 381 -5.73 -30.63 16.17
N VAL A 382 -5.77 -29.59 15.33
CA VAL A 382 -7.02 -28.92 14.94
C VAL A 382 -7.88 -29.86 14.10
N ASP A 383 -7.29 -30.59 13.16
CA ASP A 383 -8.01 -31.55 12.32
C ASP A 383 -8.62 -32.69 13.15
N ALA A 384 -7.83 -33.27 14.06
CA ALA A 384 -8.31 -34.28 15.01
C ALA A 384 -9.44 -33.73 15.91
N PHE A 385 -9.28 -32.53 16.46
CA PHE A 385 -10.35 -31.91 17.25
C PHE A 385 -11.62 -31.73 16.41
N ASN A 386 -11.49 -31.29 15.16
CA ASN A 386 -12.62 -31.03 14.29
C ASN A 386 -13.33 -32.30 13.82
N SER A 387 -12.66 -33.45 13.69
CA SER A 387 -13.31 -34.72 13.34
C SER A 387 -14.13 -35.28 14.50
N GLU A 388 -13.69 -35.05 15.74
CA GLU A 388 -14.35 -35.53 16.97
C GLU A 388 -15.47 -34.60 17.47
N ASN A 389 -15.46 -33.32 17.08
CA ASN A 389 -16.38 -32.30 17.62
C ASN A 389 -17.36 -31.81 16.55
N ARG A 390 -18.65 -32.13 16.70
CA ARG A 390 -19.71 -31.67 15.78
C ARG A 390 -20.02 -30.18 15.91
N PHE A 391 -20.14 -29.67 17.14
CA PHE A 391 -20.68 -28.32 17.43
C PHE A 391 -19.62 -27.27 17.81
N LYS A 392 -18.36 -27.69 17.95
CA LYS A 392 -17.24 -26.79 18.20
C LYS A 392 -16.16 -27.10 17.19
N LYS A 393 -15.65 -26.08 16.52
CA LYS A 393 -14.55 -26.20 15.57
C LYS A 393 -13.41 -25.29 16.01
N ARG A 394 -12.19 -25.68 15.65
CA ARG A 394 -10.99 -24.85 15.77
C ARG A 394 -10.50 -24.52 14.37
N GLY A 395 -9.86 -23.36 14.24
CA GLY A 395 -9.16 -22.93 13.04
C GLY A 395 -7.75 -22.51 13.42
N ILE A 396 -6.82 -22.72 12.49
CA ILE A 396 -5.46 -22.21 12.58
C ILE A 396 -5.08 -21.70 11.19
N SER A 397 -4.37 -20.57 11.13
CA SER A 397 -3.92 -19.97 9.89
C SER A 397 -2.60 -19.26 10.12
N MET A 398 -1.77 -19.20 9.08
CA MET A 398 -0.54 -18.40 9.05
C MET A 398 -0.54 -17.52 7.81
N MET A 399 -0.24 -16.23 7.99
CA MET A 399 -0.22 -15.23 6.92
C MET A 399 1.11 -14.47 6.94
N PRO A 400 1.75 -14.28 5.78
CA PRO A 400 2.94 -13.45 5.68
C PRO A 400 2.56 -11.97 5.59
N LEU A 401 3.51 -11.08 5.86
CA LEU A 401 3.30 -9.63 5.70
C LEU A 401 4.55 -8.97 5.12
N LYS A 402 4.34 -8.12 4.10
CA LYS A 402 5.31 -7.20 3.54
C LYS A 402 4.72 -5.80 3.65
N TYR A 403 5.49 -4.84 4.16
CA TYR A 403 5.05 -3.47 4.34
C TYR A 403 6.14 -2.51 3.88
N GLY A 404 5.83 -1.63 2.93
CA GLY A 404 6.76 -0.62 2.45
C GLY A 404 6.97 0.51 3.46
N ILE A 405 8.22 0.89 3.72
CA ILE A 405 8.57 1.97 4.64
C ILE A 405 9.02 3.18 3.83
N ALA A 406 8.10 4.12 3.63
CA ALA A 406 8.30 5.37 2.92
C ALA A 406 7.05 6.26 3.09
N TYR A 407 7.19 7.56 2.86
CA TYR A 407 6.03 8.40 2.57
C TYR A 407 5.73 8.36 1.07
N THR A 408 4.46 8.20 0.72
CA THR A 408 3.96 8.62 -0.59
C THR A 408 3.88 10.15 -0.55
N ASP A 409 4.59 10.86 -1.44
CA ASP A 409 4.60 12.33 -1.41
C ASP A 409 3.27 12.91 -1.92
N ARG A 410 3.21 14.24 -2.09
CA ARG A 410 2.01 14.94 -2.62
C ARG A 410 1.63 14.54 -4.06
N ALA A 411 2.49 13.82 -4.79
CA ALA A 411 2.29 13.35 -6.16
C ALA A 411 2.16 11.81 -6.28
N GLY A 412 2.21 11.08 -5.15
CA GLY A 412 2.36 9.61 -5.12
C GLY A 412 3.83 9.18 -5.01
N CYS A 413 4.10 8.08 -4.28
CA CYS A 413 5.43 7.51 -3.98
C CYS A 413 6.67 8.15 -4.66
N SER A 414 7.22 9.24 -4.10
CA SER A 414 8.52 9.80 -4.49
C SER A 414 9.59 9.64 -3.39
N THR A 415 9.65 8.45 -2.79
CA THR A 415 10.95 7.97 -2.31
C THR A 415 11.27 6.64 -2.97
N LYS A 416 11.86 6.74 -4.17
CA LYS A 416 12.55 5.68 -4.94
C LYS A 416 11.70 4.66 -5.70
N ALA A 417 10.54 5.04 -6.22
CA ALA A 417 10.05 4.49 -7.49
C ALA A 417 10.31 5.56 -8.56
N GLY A 418 11.24 5.33 -9.48
CA GLY A 418 11.71 6.30 -10.47
C GLY A 418 10.69 6.64 -11.57
N LEU A 419 9.43 6.89 -11.23
CA LEU A 419 8.39 7.33 -12.15
C LEU A 419 8.19 8.84 -11.99
N THR A 420 9.03 9.62 -12.66
CA THR A 420 8.75 11.00 -13.08
C THR A 420 8.63 11.03 -14.60
#